data_AF-A0AAV9ZVN8-F1
#
_entry.id   AF-A0AAV9ZVN8-F1
#
_cell.length_a   1.000
_cell.length_b   1.000
_cell.length_c   1.000
_cell.angle_alpha   90.00
_cell.angle_beta   90.00
_cell.angle_gamma   90.00
#
_symmetry.space_group_name_H-M   'P 1'
#
loop_
_entity.id
_entity.type
_entity.pdbx_description
1 polymer ?
#
loop_
_entity_poly.entity_id
_entity_poly.type
_entity_poly.pdbx_seq_one_letter_code
_entity_poly.pdbx_strand_id
1 'polypeptide(L)'
;MQDPTLLYPDGFHPVQPWMDPSFKHFARHITRTECWPRTYLIDFGLSRRFGPAQGPPMEDVIRGGDKSPPEHLGDGHEIPCNPFPTDIYFLGNLLKRHFVYKDNRQFHVFQRLWLHGPLRFLKPLIHDMTQEDPTLRPTIGEVIERFDKVTRRLSSWQLRRPGQRFHIYARPGQLVRQIVNMLKGVLALPPYTPPTVVPLSPEMRAFYTQANKTE
;
A
#
# COMPACT_ATOMS: atom_id res chain seq x y z
N MET A 1 -10.76 2.59 2.81
CA MET A 1 -11.59 3.64 3.44
C MET A 1 -10.79 4.36 4.51
N GLN A 2 -10.95 5.67 4.67
CA GLN A 2 -10.28 6.45 5.70
C GLN A 2 -11.29 6.90 6.75
N ASP A 3 -10.93 6.81 8.02
CA ASP A 3 -11.69 7.37 9.14
C ASP A 3 -11.55 8.90 9.14
N PRO A 4 -12.65 9.65 8.90
CA PRO A 4 -12.59 11.10 8.79
C PRO A 4 -12.64 11.81 10.15
N THR A 5 -12.86 11.10 11.26
CA THR A 5 -13.16 11.71 12.57
C THR A 5 -12.08 12.70 13.02
N LEU A 6 -10.81 12.36 12.81
CA LEU A 6 -9.68 13.27 13.11
C LEU A 6 -9.41 14.30 12.01
N LEU A 7 -9.86 14.02 10.79
CA LEU A 7 -9.64 14.88 9.63
C LEU A 7 -10.64 16.05 9.62
N TYR A 8 -11.87 15.80 10.08
CA TYR A 8 -12.99 16.74 10.14
C TYR A 8 -13.63 16.70 11.53
N PRO A 9 -13.04 17.40 12.52
CA PRO A 9 -13.51 17.34 13.90
C PRO A 9 -14.96 17.80 14.09
N ASP A 10 -15.43 18.71 13.22
CA ASP A 10 -16.80 19.25 13.25
C ASP A 10 -17.70 18.59 12.18
N GLY A 11 -17.23 17.50 11.56
CA GLY A 11 -17.90 16.86 10.43
C GLY A 11 -17.69 17.56 9.09
N PHE A 12 -18.25 16.96 8.03
CA PHE A 12 -18.18 17.45 6.66
C PHE A 12 -19.44 17.04 5.90
N HIS A 13 -19.74 17.75 4.81
CA HIS A 13 -20.84 17.39 3.94
C HIS A 13 -20.49 16.14 3.10
N PRO A 14 -21.34 15.10 3.05
CA PRO A 14 -21.00 13.82 2.43
C PRO A 14 -20.72 13.92 0.92
N VAL A 15 -21.35 14.87 0.22
CA VAL A 15 -21.14 15.08 -1.24
C VAL A 15 -20.04 16.10 -1.52
N GLN A 16 -19.80 17.04 -0.61
CA GLN A 16 -18.81 18.11 -0.78
C GLN A 16 -17.94 18.19 0.47
N PRO A 17 -16.89 17.35 0.60
CA PRO A 17 -16.12 17.23 1.83
C PRO A 17 -15.37 18.50 2.27
N TRP A 18 -15.33 19.54 1.44
CA TRP A 18 -14.80 20.85 1.82
C TRP A 18 -15.82 21.76 2.51
N MET A 19 -17.11 21.38 2.58
CA MET A 19 -18.19 22.11 3.25
C MET A 19 -18.55 21.48 4.59
N ASP A 20 -19.03 22.30 5.54
CA ASP A 20 -19.57 21.83 6.82
C ASP A 20 -20.86 21.00 6.62
N PRO A 21 -21.33 20.24 7.63
CA PRO A 21 -22.54 19.42 7.50
C PRO A 21 -23.81 20.21 7.13
N SER A 22 -23.85 21.52 7.40
CA SER A 22 -24.97 22.40 7.09
C SER A 22 -24.92 22.98 5.68
N PHE A 23 -23.82 22.76 4.95
CA PHE A 23 -23.56 23.28 3.61
C PHE A 23 -23.46 24.82 3.52
N LYS A 24 -23.15 25.49 4.64
CA LYS A 24 -23.12 26.96 4.72
C LYS A 24 -21.70 27.53 4.71
N HIS A 25 -20.74 26.82 5.30
CA HIS A 25 -19.36 27.27 5.42
C HIS A 25 -18.39 26.18 4.98
N PHE A 26 -17.12 26.55 4.83
CA PHE A 26 -16.05 25.58 4.65
C PHE A 26 -15.86 24.75 5.91
N ALA A 27 -15.74 23.43 5.75
CA ALA A 27 -15.42 22.54 6.86
C ALA A 27 -14.02 22.82 7.40
N ARG A 28 -13.94 22.91 8.73
CA ARG A 28 -12.65 22.87 9.42
C ARG A 28 -12.03 21.50 9.20
N HIS A 29 -10.82 21.48 8.64
CA HIS A 29 -10.09 20.26 8.36
C HIS A 29 -8.66 20.32 8.89
N ILE A 30 -8.19 19.18 9.41
CA ILE A 30 -6.81 18.96 9.81
C ILE A 30 -6.09 18.22 8.70
N THR A 31 -4.79 18.35 8.63
CA THR A 31 -4.01 17.69 7.59
C THR A 31 -3.69 16.26 7.99
N ARG A 32 -3.67 15.34 7.00
CA ARG A 32 -3.37 13.91 7.26
C ARG A 32 -2.03 13.70 7.98
N THR A 33 -1.03 14.55 7.71
CA THR A 33 0.28 14.50 8.36
C THR A 33 0.22 14.97 9.82
N GLU A 34 -0.68 15.90 10.16
CA GLU A 34 -0.82 16.38 11.54
C GLU A 34 -1.65 15.43 12.41
N CYS A 35 -2.71 14.81 11.88
CA CYS A 35 -3.63 14.00 12.69
C CYS A 35 -3.55 12.48 12.50
N TRP A 36 -2.84 11.97 11.48
CA TRP A 36 -2.66 10.53 11.24
C TRP A 36 -3.95 9.70 11.27
N PRO A 37 -4.94 10.00 10.40
CA PRO A 37 -6.22 9.30 10.41
C PRO A 37 -6.07 7.81 10.08
N ARG A 38 -6.87 6.96 10.74
CA ARG A 38 -6.87 5.52 10.51
C ARG A 38 -7.37 5.21 9.10
N THR A 39 -6.72 4.25 8.45
CA THR A 39 -7.09 3.78 7.11
C THR A 39 -7.32 2.28 7.16
N TYR A 40 -8.46 1.85 6.60
CA TYR A 40 -8.88 0.46 6.55
C TYR A 40 -8.88 -0.03 5.12
N LEU A 41 -8.43 -1.28 4.92
CA LEU A 41 -8.77 -2.04 3.72
C LEU A 41 -10.26 -2.38 3.78
N ILE A 42 -10.93 -2.24 2.65
CA ILE A 42 -12.38 -2.48 2.51
C ILE A 42 -12.61 -3.28 1.22
N ASP A 43 -13.88 -3.51 0.89
CA ASP A 43 -14.32 -4.20 -0.31
C ASP A 43 -13.89 -5.67 -0.37
N PHE A 44 -14.24 -6.40 0.71
CA PHE A 44 -14.00 -7.83 0.85
C PHE A 44 -15.00 -8.70 0.07
N GLY A 45 -15.64 -8.17 -0.98
CA GLY A 45 -16.68 -8.87 -1.75
C GLY A 45 -16.16 -10.09 -2.52
N LEU A 46 -14.85 -10.16 -2.76
CA LEU A 46 -14.17 -11.32 -3.35
C LEU A 46 -13.31 -12.10 -2.35
N SER A 47 -13.32 -11.70 -1.08
CA SER A 47 -12.48 -12.33 -0.06
C SER A 47 -13.11 -13.60 0.47
N ARG A 48 -12.25 -14.54 0.88
CA ARG A 48 -12.64 -15.82 1.46
C ARG A 48 -11.96 -16.01 2.81
N ARG A 49 -12.53 -16.89 3.64
CA ARG A 49 -11.98 -17.24 4.95
C ARG A 49 -11.46 -18.67 4.91
N PHE A 50 -10.21 -18.85 5.29
CA PHE A 50 -9.54 -20.14 5.30
C PHE A 50 -9.17 -20.55 6.73
N GLY A 51 -9.33 -21.84 7.03
CA GLY A 51 -8.86 -22.43 8.28
C GLY A 51 -7.56 -23.20 8.05
N PRO A 52 -6.48 -22.99 8.84
CA PRO A 52 -5.24 -23.76 8.71
C PRO A 52 -5.43 -25.28 8.80
N ALA A 53 -6.43 -25.74 9.56
CA ALA A 53 -6.79 -27.15 9.68
C ALA A 53 -7.32 -27.79 8.38
N GLN A 54 -7.69 -26.98 7.38
CA GLN A 54 -8.19 -27.46 6.07
C GLN A 54 -7.06 -27.71 5.07
N GLY A 55 -5.81 -27.43 5.44
CA GLY A 55 -4.66 -27.47 4.54
C GLY A 55 -4.54 -26.21 3.67
N PRO A 56 -3.48 -26.10 2.85
CA PRO A 56 -3.24 -24.92 2.01
C PRO A 56 -4.41 -24.69 1.05
N PRO A 57 -4.92 -23.45 0.93
CA PRO A 57 -6.06 -23.18 0.06
C PRO A 57 -5.68 -23.29 -1.41
N MET A 58 -6.62 -23.83 -2.20
CA MET A 58 -6.59 -23.87 -3.66
C MET A 58 -7.94 -23.38 -4.14
N GLU A 59 -7.95 -22.25 -4.85
CA GLU A 59 -9.19 -21.57 -5.19
C GLU A 59 -9.27 -21.23 -6.66
N ASP A 60 -10.47 -21.37 -7.21
CA ASP A 60 -10.79 -20.91 -8.55
C ASP A 60 -10.56 -19.40 -8.67
N VAL A 61 -9.93 -19.00 -9.77
CA VAL A 61 -9.59 -17.60 -10.02
C VAL A 61 -10.85 -16.79 -10.27
N ILE A 62 -11.08 -15.79 -9.43
CA ILE A 62 -12.10 -14.75 -9.68
C ILE A 62 -11.41 -13.50 -10.22
N ARG A 63 -11.74 -13.11 -11.46
CA ARG A 63 -11.16 -11.91 -12.09
C ARG A 63 -11.64 -10.63 -11.42
N GLY A 64 -10.76 -10.04 -10.62
CA GLY A 64 -10.91 -8.70 -10.05
C GLY A 64 -10.51 -7.57 -11.01
N GLY A 65 -10.30 -6.38 -10.43
CA GLY A 65 -9.90 -5.19 -11.16
C GLY A 65 -8.46 -5.25 -11.71
N ASP A 66 -7.54 -5.89 -10.99
CA ASP A 66 -6.20 -6.16 -11.48
C ASP A 66 -6.14 -7.57 -12.10
N LYS A 67 -5.74 -7.62 -13.37
CA LYS A 67 -5.71 -8.85 -14.19
C LYS A 67 -4.30 -9.27 -14.57
N SER A 68 -3.28 -8.69 -13.94
CA SER A 68 -1.89 -9.00 -14.26
C SER A 68 -1.17 -10.07 -13.43
N PRO A 69 -1.72 -10.67 -12.35
CA PRO A 69 -1.05 -11.81 -11.72
C PRO A 69 -0.75 -12.91 -12.76
N PRO A 70 0.51 -13.36 -12.88
CA PRO A 70 0.92 -14.32 -13.90
C PRO A 70 0.12 -15.63 -13.86
N GLU A 71 -0.19 -16.11 -12.67
CA GLU A 71 -0.99 -17.32 -12.44
C GLU A 71 -2.44 -17.20 -12.96
N HIS A 72 -2.94 -15.99 -13.21
CA HIS A 72 -4.30 -15.75 -13.73
C HIS A 72 -4.32 -15.55 -15.26
N LEU A 73 -3.19 -15.64 -15.95
CA LEU A 73 -3.07 -15.38 -17.38
C LEU A 73 -3.22 -16.67 -18.20
N GLY A 74 -3.76 -16.54 -19.41
CA GLY A 74 -3.97 -17.68 -20.32
C GLY A 74 -4.78 -18.78 -19.64
N ASP A 75 -4.29 -20.01 -19.79
CA ASP A 75 -4.89 -21.22 -19.20
C ASP A 75 -4.79 -21.25 -17.67
N GLY A 76 -3.91 -20.43 -17.06
CA GLY A 76 -3.75 -20.35 -15.60
C GLY A 76 -5.02 -19.89 -14.87
N HIS A 77 -5.90 -19.14 -15.54
CA HIS A 77 -7.18 -18.75 -14.98
C HIS A 77 -8.12 -19.94 -14.69
N GLU A 78 -7.92 -21.07 -15.35
CA GLU A 78 -8.72 -22.29 -15.16
C GLU A 78 -8.11 -23.22 -14.10
N ILE A 79 -6.93 -22.89 -13.60
CA ILE A 79 -6.19 -23.70 -12.63
C ILE A 79 -6.39 -23.07 -11.24
N PRO A 80 -6.93 -23.80 -10.26
CA PRO A 80 -7.01 -23.32 -8.89
C PRO A 80 -5.63 -22.95 -8.35
N CYS A 81 -5.51 -21.83 -7.63
CA CYS A 81 -4.25 -21.37 -7.09
C CYS A 81 -4.37 -20.95 -5.63
N ASN A 82 -3.24 -20.86 -4.93
CA ASN A 82 -3.20 -20.30 -3.59
C ASN A 82 -3.40 -18.76 -3.67
N PRO A 83 -4.43 -18.19 -3.04
CA PRO A 83 -4.69 -16.75 -3.11
C PRO A 83 -3.69 -15.90 -2.33
N PHE A 84 -3.00 -16.44 -1.31
CA PHE A 84 -2.16 -15.60 -0.44
C PHE A 84 -0.95 -14.99 -1.17
N PRO A 85 -0.15 -15.73 -1.96
CA PRO A 85 0.90 -15.12 -2.77
C PRO A 85 0.35 -14.19 -3.85
N THR A 86 -0.87 -14.42 -4.33
CA THR A 86 -1.56 -13.54 -5.28
C THR A 86 -1.91 -12.20 -4.63
N ASP A 87 -2.39 -12.18 -3.38
CA ASP A 87 -2.63 -10.96 -2.62
C ASP A 87 -1.35 -10.14 -2.42
N ILE A 88 -0.21 -10.81 -2.17
CA ILE A 88 1.10 -10.16 -2.11
C ILE A 88 1.45 -9.52 -3.45
N TYR A 89 1.20 -10.21 -4.56
CA TYR A 89 1.38 -9.67 -5.90
C TYR A 89 0.51 -8.44 -6.11
N PHE A 90 -0.78 -8.49 -5.80
CA PHE A 90 -1.69 -7.35 -5.96
C PHE A 90 -1.21 -6.13 -5.18
N LEU A 91 -0.80 -6.32 -3.92
CA LEU A 91 -0.25 -5.24 -3.10
C LEU A 91 1.05 -4.68 -3.70
N GLY A 92 1.97 -5.56 -4.09
CA GLY A 92 3.24 -5.18 -4.70
C GLY A 92 3.03 -4.43 -6.02
N ASN A 93 2.09 -4.88 -6.85
CA ASN A 93 1.79 -4.30 -8.14
C ASN A 93 1.03 -2.97 -8.03
N LEU A 94 0.16 -2.81 -7.02
CA LEU A 94 -0.42 -1.53 -6.65
C LEU A 94 0.68 -0.52 -6.30
N LEU A 95 1.62 -0.91 -5.44
CA LEU A 95 2.77 -0.07 -5.09
C LEU A 95 3.63 0.25 -6.31
N LYS A 96 3.90 -0.75 -7.14
CA LYS A 96 4.66 -0.66 -8.39
C LYS A 96 4.07 0.40 -9.31
N ARG A 97 2.78 0.30 -9.65
CA ARG A 97 2.09 1.13 -10.65
C ARG A 97 1.81 2.56 -10.18
N HIS A 98 1.45 2.74 -8.91
CA HIS A 98 1.01 4.04 -8.41
C HIS A 98 2.12 4.87 -7.79
N PHE A 99 3.15 4.23 -7.20
CA PHE A 99 4.12 4.93 -6.36
C PHE A 99 5.57 4.83 -6.84
N VAL A 100 5.90 3.86 -7.69
CA VAL A 100 7.29 3.60 -8.12
C VAL A 100 7.52 3.82 -9.61
N TYR A 101 6.76 3.11 -10.44
CA TYR A 101 6.79 3.17 -11.90
C TYR A 101 5.41 3.64 -12.36
N LYS A 102 5.28 4.86 -12.88
CA LYS A 102 4.04 5.19 -13.60
C LYS A 102 3.95 4.26 -14.80
N ASP A 103 2.84 3.54 -14.93
CA ASP A 103 2.50 2.86 -16.18
C ASP A 103 2.35 3.95 -17.26
N ASN A 104 3.25 3.94 -18.24
CA ASN A 104 3.43 5.00 -19.23
C ASN A 104 2.39 4.92 -20.36
N ARG A 105 1.16 4.46 -20.09
CA ARG A 105 0.15 4.32 -21.15
C ARG A 105 -0.51 5.62 -21.59
N GLN A 106 -0.17 6.77 -20.99
CA GLN A 106 -0.88 8.02 -21.31
C GLN A 106 -0.08 9.32 -21.30
N PHE A 107 1.25 9.35 -21.09
CA PHE A 107 1.97 10.62 -21.06
C PHE A 107 3.36 10.61 -21.73
N HIS A 108 3.59 11.69 -22.49
CA HIS A 108 4.69 11.99 -23.41
C HIS A 108 6.12 11.63 -22.97
N VAL A 109 6.96 11.41 -23.99
CA VAL A 109 8.40 11.09 -24.00
C VAL A 109 9.27 11.93 -23.02
N PHE A 110 8.86 13.15 -22.67
CA PHE A 110 9.59 14.00 -21.70
C PHE A 110 9.46 13.58 -20.23
N GLN A 111 8.50 12.71 -19.86
CA GLN A 111 8.37 12.19 -18.48
C GLN A 111 9.27 10.99 -18.17
N ARG A 112 9.91 10.39 -19.20
CA ARG A 112 10.91 9.31 -19.05
C ARG A 112 12.16 9.76 -18.30
N LEU A 113 12.51 11.06 -18.33
CA LEU A 113 13.75 11.56 -17.72
C LEU A 113 13.70 11.62 -16.17
N TRP A 114 12.53 11.46 -15.57
CA TRP A 114 12.37 11.34 -14.13
C TRP A 114 11.68 10.01 -13.83
N LEU A 115 12.40 8.89 -13.91
CA LEU A 115 11.78 7.56 -13.95
C LEU A 115 11.41 6.95 -12.58
N HIS A 116 11.63 7.65 -11.46
CA HIS A 116 11.46 7.06 -10.13
C HIS A 116 10.51 7.87 -9.24
N GLY A 117 9.37 7.29 -8.89
CA GLY A 117 8.40 7.85 -7.94
C GLY A 117 8.98 8.02 -6.53
N PRO A 118 8.27 8.74 -5.64
CA PRO A 118 8.77 9.09 -4.31
C PRO A 118 9.06 7.88 -3.41
N LEU A 119 8.45 6.72 -3.68
CA LEU A 119 8.67 5.47 -2.93
C LEU A 119 9.69 4.54 -3.61
N ARG A 120 10.63 5.07 -4.41
CA ARG A 120 11.66 4.26 -5.10
C ARG A 120 12.51 3.37 -4.20
N PHE A 121 12.63 3.70 -2.92
CA PHE A 121 13.36 2.88 -1.95
C PHE A 121 12.68 1.53 -1.70
N LEU A 122 11.39 1.39 -2.01
CA LEU A 122 10.64 0.13 -1.93
C LEU A 122 10.88 -0.79 -3.13
N LYS A 123 11.62 -0.35 -4.16
CA LYS A 123 11.82 -1.13 -5.39
C LYS A 123 12.27 -2.58 -5.15
N PRO A 124 13.28 -2.87 -4.30
CA PRO A 124 13.70 -4.24 -4.07
C PRO A 124 12.58 -5.08 -3.44
N LEU A 125 11.88 -4.53 -2.45
CA LEU A 125 10.75 -5.21 -1.81
C LEU A 125 9.61 -5.49 -2.81
N ILE A 126 9.25 -4.50 -3.62
CA ILE A 126 8.19 -4.63 -4.63
C ILE A 126 8.57 -5.64 -5.72
N HIS A 127 9.85 -5.71 -6.09
CA HIS A 127 10.33 -6.71 -7.02
C HIS A 127 10.04 -8.12 -6.49
N ASP A 128 10.42 -8.40 -5.23
CA ASP A 128 10.16 -9.68 -4.58
C ASP A 128 8.65 -9.98 -4.42
N MET A 129 7.84 -8.97 -4.12
CA MET A 129 6.37 -9.12 -4.03
C MET A 129 5.72 -9.44 -5.38
N THR A 130 6.34 -9.05 -6.50
CA THR A 130 5.79 -9.19 -7.86
C THR A 130 6.52 -10.24 -8.70
N GLN A 131 7.20 -11.19 -8.05
CA GLN A 131 7.82 -12.34 -8.72
C GLN A 131 6.78 -13.13 -9.53
N GLU A 132 7.23 -13.65 -10.68
CA GLU A 132 6.36 -14.45 -11.55
C GLU A 132 5.93 -15.74 -10.85
N ASP A 133 6.90 -16.45 -10.29
CA ASP A 133 6.64 -17.62 -9.45
C ASP A 133 6.03 -17.19 -8.10
N PRO A 134 4.78 -17.60 -7.79
CA PRO A 134 4.12 -17.27 -6.53
C PRO A 134 4.86 -17.81 -5.30
N THR A 135 5.59 -18.92 -5.41
CA THR A 135 6.30 -19.54 -4.28
C THR A 135 7.52 -18.74 -3.81
N LEU A 136 8.06 -17.88 -4.69
CA LEU A 136 9.18 -17.00 -4.40
C LEU A 136 8.76 -15.67 -3.76
N ARG A 137 7.46 -15.37 -3.71
CA ARG A 137 6.95 -14.14 -3.12
C ARG A 137 7.08 -14.20 -1.59
N PRO A 138 7.41 -13.08 -0.92
CA PRO A 138 7.47 -13.02 0.54
C PRO A 138 6.08 -13.14 1.16
N THR A 139 6.00 -13.68 2.37
CA THR A 139 4.79 -13.62 3.21
C THR A 139 4.50 -12.19 3.65
N ILE A 140 3.26 -11.89 4.04
CA ILE A 140 2.90 -10.54 4.52
C ILE A 140 3.72 -10.13 5.75
N GLY A 141 4.08 -11.08 6.62
CA GLY A 141 4.96 -10.83 7.76
C GLY A 141 6.35 -10.35 7.33
N GLU A 142 6.97 -11.05 6.37
CA GLU A 142 8.26 -10.65 5.79
C GLU A 142 8.18 -9.30 5.07
N VAL A 143 7.05 -9.01 4.40
CA VAL A 143 6.81 -7.70 3.78
C VAL A 143 6.80 -6.59 4.82
N ILE A 144 6.07 -6.76 5.92
CA ILE A 144 5.99 -5.77 7.01
C ILE A 144 7.38 -5.55 7.64
N GLU A 145 8.11 -6.62 7.95
CA GLU A 145 9.45 -6.53 8.53
C GLU A 145 10.42 -5.79 7.60
N ARG A 146 10.45 -6.16 6.31
CA ARG A 146 11.32 -5.51 5.32
C ARG A 146 10.91 -4.04 5.11
N PHE A 147 9.62 -3.73 5.11
CA PHE A 147 9.13 -2.37 5.02
C PHE A 147 9.57 -1.51 6.22
N ASP A 148 9.42 -2.02 7.45
CA ASP A 148 9.90 -1.35 8.67
C ASP A 148 11.41 -1.12 8.62
N LYS A 149 12.19 -2.14 8.23
CA LYS A 149 13.66 -2.03 8.08
C LYS A 149 14.08 -0.98 7.07
N VAL A 150 13.39 -0.87 5.93
CA VAL A 150 13.71 0.13 4.91
C VAL A 150 13.26 1.53 5.35
N THR A 151 12.11 1.67 5.99
CA THR A 151 11.60 2.97 6.45
C THR A 151 12.43 3.56 7.59
N ARG A 152 12.93 2.75 8.52
CA ARG A 152 13.85 3.19 9.59
C ARG A 152 15.17 3.77 9.10
N ARG A 153 15.61 3.41 7.89
CA ARG A 153 16.83 3.92 7.27
C ARG A 153 16.65 5.30 6.64
N LEU A 154 15.42 5.80 6.55
CA LEU A 154 15.10 7.09 5.96
C LEU A 154 15.17 8.19 7.02
N SER A 155 15.68 9.36 6.64
CA SER A 155 15.63 10.54 7.51
C SER A 155 14.20 11.07 7.65
N SER A 156 13.95 11.82 8.73
CA SER A 156 12.69 12.57 8.92
C SER A 156 12.32 13.42 7.69
N TRP A 157 13.32 13.98 7.01
CA TRP A 157 13.09 14.73 5.76
C TRP A 157 12.63 13.83 4.61
N GLN A 158 13.23 12.64 4.45
CA GLN A 158 12.83 11.70 3.39
C GLN A 158 11.43 11.15 3.63
N LEU A 159 11.07 10.83 4.88
CA LEU A 159 9.76 10.31 5.26
C LEU A 159 8.61 11.31 5.05
N ARG A 160 8.91 12.62 5.13
CA ARG A 160 7.93 13.69 4.89
C ARG A 160 7.82 14.11 3.42
N ARG A 161 8.59 13.49 2.52
CA ARG A 161 8.44 13.78 1.09
C ARG A 161 7.06 13.33 0.63
N PRO A 162 6.40 14.10 -0.25
CA PRO A 162 5.07 13.71 -0.70
C PRO A 162 5.11 12.36 -1.43
N GLY A 163 4.19 11.46 -1.06
CA GLY A 163 4.06 10.10 -1.62
C GLY A 163 3.52 10.06 -3.06
N GLN A 164 3.12 11.19 -3.62
CA GLN A 164 2.72 11.32 -5.02
C GLN A 164 3.48 12.47 -5.69
N ARG A 165 3.73 12.36 -7.00
CA ARG A 165 4.29 13.47 -7.76
C ARG A 165 3.25 14.55 -7.94
N PHE A 166 3.52 15.71 -7.35
CA PHE A 166 2.74 16.92 -7.58
C PHE A 166 3.19 17.63 -8.86
N HIS A 167 2.26 18.36 -9.47
CA HIS A 167 2.57 19.35 -10.51
C HIS A 167 3.65 20.32 -9.99
N ILE A 168 4.54 20.79 -10.87
CA ILE A 168 5.68 21.63 -10.47
C ILE A 168 5.28 22.84 -9.61
N TYR A 169 4.10 23.42 -9.88
CA TYR A 169 3.54 24.57 -9.17
C TYR A 169 3.15 24.30 -7.70
N ALA A 170 2.88 23.05 -7.32
CA ALA A 170 2.53 22.72 -5.94
C ALA A 170 3.76 22.41 -5.06
N ARG A 171 4.97 22.34 -5.63
CA ARG A 171 6.20 22.01 -4.89
C ARG A 171 6.58 23.03 -3.80
N PRO A 172 6.50 24.36 -4.04
CA PRO A 172 6.87 25.33 -3.00
C PRO A 172 6.00 25.23 -1.75
N GLY A 173 4.68 25.13 -1.91
CA GLY A 173 3.75 24.98 -0.79
C GLY A 173 3.98 23.70 0.03
N GLN A 174 4.31 22.60 -0.64
CA GLN A 174 4.63 21.34 0.05
C GLN A 174 5.95 21.43 0.84
N LEU A 175 6.96 22.11 0.29
CA LEU A 175 8.22 22.35 0.99
C LEU A 175 8.00 23.18 2.26
N VAL A 176 7.24 24.27 2.15
CA VAL A 176 6.87 25.12 3.30
C VAL A 176 6.15 24.28 4.36
N ARG A 177 5.18 23.47 3.95
CA ARG A 177 4.42 22.61 4.87
C ARG A 177 5.27 21.55 5.55
N GLN A 178 6.23 20.97 4.84
CA GLN A 178 7.21 20.05 5.41
C GLN A 178 8.05 20.72 6.50
N ILE A 179 8.55 21.94 6.24
CA ILE A 179 9.31 22.73 7.21
C ILE A 179 8.45 23.07 8.43
N VAL A 180 7.23 23.58 8.21
CA VAL A 180 6.29 23.90 9.29
C VAL A 180 5.99 22.68 10.16
N ASN A 181 5.73 21.51 9.56
CA ASN A 181 5.46 20.29 10.32
C ASN A 181 6.67 19.83 11.15
N MET A 182 7.90 20.03 10.65
CA MET A 182 9.10 19.75 11.43
C MET A 182 9.25 20.72 12.60
N LEU A 183 9.04 22.02 12.39
CA LEU A 183 9.11 23.03 13.46
C LEU A 183 8.04 22.82 14.53
N LYS A 184 6.84 22.37 14.13
CA LYS A 184 5.75 21.98 15.04
C LYS A 184 5.99 20.66 15.79
N GLY A 185 7.08 19.94 15.51
CA GLY A 185 7.35 18.64 16.13
C GLY A 185 6.38 17.52 15.71
N VAL A 186 5.61 17.71 14.63
CA VAL A 186 4.73 16.66 14.09
C VAL A 186 5.61 15.48 13.70
N LEU A 187 5.28 14.25 14.09
CA LEU A 187 6.10 13.07 13.78
C LEU A 187 6.24 12.86 12.25
N ALA A 188 7.28 12.15 11.81
CA ALA A 188 7.48 11.86 10.38
C ALA A 188 6.68 10.63 9.92
N LEU A 189 6.28 9.80 10.87
CA LEU A 189 5.45 8.62 10.73
C LEU A 189 4.36 8.67 11.82
N PRO A 190 3.23 7.98 11.63
CA PRO A 190 2.21 7.91 12.66
C PRO A 190 2.80 7.34 13.97
N PRO A 191 2.33 7.80 15.14
CA PRO A 191 2.81 7.31 16.43
C PRO A 191 2.43 5.84 16.69
N TYR A 192 1.50 5.30 15.91
CA TYR A 192 1.13 3.89 15.99
C TYR A 192 2.23 3.02 15.40
N THR A 193 2.88 2.24 16.24
CA THR A 193 3.76 1.17 15.80
C THR A 193 2.91 0.03 15.24
N PRO A 194 3.18 -0.48 14.02
CA PRO A 194 2.56 -1.72 13.59
C PRO A 194 2.82 -2.81 14.65
N PRO A 195 1.87 -3.71 14.89
CA PRO A 195 2.07 -4.79 15.85
C PRO A 195 3.32 -5.58 15.47
N THR A 196 4.06 -6.04 16.48
CA THR A 196 5.25 -6.88 16.27
C THR A 196 4.87 -8.06 15.39
N VAL A 197 5.52 -8.18 14.24
CA VAL A 197 5.34 -9.34 13.36
C VAL A 197 5.93 -10.55 14.07
N VAL A 198 5.08 -11.48 14.46
CA VAL A 198 5.53 -12.78 14.97
C VAL A 198 5.93 -13.62 13.75
N PRO A 199 7.15 -14.19 13.72
CA PRO A 199 7.53 -15.13 12.66
C PRO A 199 6.52 -16.27 12.57
N LEU A 200 6.10 -16.60 11.35
CA LEU A 200 5.22 -17.74 11.12
C LEU A 200 5.94 -19.03 11.53
N SER A 201 5.21 -19.95 12.17
CA SER A 201 5.70 -21.32 12.33
C SER A 201 5.92 -21.97 10.95
N PRO A 202 6.76 -23.01 10.84
CA PRO A 202 6.96 -23.72 9.57
C PRO A 202 5.66 -24.20 8.94
N GLU A 203 4.73 -24.72 9.75
CA GLU A 203 3.40 -25.18 9.32
C GLU A 203 2.56 -24.04 8.75
N MET A 204 2.49 -22.90 9.45
CA MET A 204 1.74 -21.73 8.98
C MET A 204 2.38 -21.14 7.73
N ARG A 205 3.71 -21.16 7.64
CA ARG A 205 4.42 -20.73 6.44
C ARG A 205 4.05 -21.61 5.25
N ALA A 206 4.07 -22.93 5.40
CA ALA A 206 3.66 -23.87 4.36
C ALA A 206 2.19 -23.65 3.93
N PHE A 207 1.30 -23.39 4.89
CA PHE A 207 -0.10 -23.03 4.61
C PHE A 207 -0.22 -21.77 3.74
N TYR A 208 0.53 -20.71 4.05
CA TYR A 208 0.45 -19.44 3.33
C TYR A 208 1.18 -19.43 1.98
N THR A 209 2.31 -20.13 1.86
CA THR A 209 3.16 -20.01 0.66
C THR A 209 3.16 -21.23 -0.23
N GLN A 210 2.72 -22.39 0.27
CA GLN A 210 2.95 -23.70 -0.38
C GLN A 210 4.42 -23.94 -0.77
N ALA A 211 5.35 -23.15 -0.22
CA ALA A 211 6.76 -23.31 -0.47
C ALA A 211 7.28 -24.37 0.49
N ASN A 212 7.48 -25.59 -0.01
CA ASN A 212 8.31 -26.57 0.69
C ASN A 212 9.74 -26.05 0.66
N LYS A 213 10.12 -25.22 1.64
CA LYS A 213 11.55 -25.02 1.91
C LYS A 213 12.03 -26.27 2.64
N THR A 214 12.46 -27.26 1.86
CA THR A 214 13.50 -28.17 2.34
C THR A 214 14.71 -27.30 2.66
N GLU A 215 15.00 -27.17 3.96
CA GLU A 215 16.25 -26.60 4.48
C GLU A 215 17.47 -27.38 3.99
#